data_AF-A0A9N9PJE7-F1
#
_entry.id   AF-A0A9N9PJE7-F1
#
_cell.length_a   1.000
_cell.length_b   1.000
_cell.length_c   1.000
_cell.angle_alpha   90.00
_cell.angle_beta   90.00
_cell.angle_gamma   90.00
#
_symmetry.space_group_name_H-M   'P 1'
#
loop_
_entity.id
_entity.type
_entity.pdbx_description
1 polymer ?
#
loop_
_entity_poly.entity_id
_entity_poly.type
_entity_poly.pdbx_seq_one_letter_code
_entity_poly.pdbx_strand_id
1 'polypeptide(L)' 'PTQGDSFVSEYIKIIKLYTIAIGKDLDDIDIKVKFLCGLSPDNEKRVNEFGVKKPLTEIFEYLVKSSTDPK' A
#
# COMPACT_ATOMS: atom_id res chain seq x y z
N PRO A 1 -1.20 8.78 -6.23
CA PRO A 1 0.18 8.28 -6.47
C PRO A 1 0.06 6.81 -6.88
N THR A 2 0.99 6.33 -7.68
CA THR A 2 1.12 4.91 -8.06
C THR A 2 2.51 4.44 -7.63
N GLN A 3 2.67 3.16 -7.36
CA GLN A 3 3.94 2.53 -7.00
C GLN A 3 4.92 2.59 -8.18
N GLY A 4 4.47 2.24 -9.39
CA GLY A 4 5.36 2.09 -10.54
C GLY A 4 6.49 1.11 -10.24
N ASP A 5 7.72 1.48 -10.57
CA ASP A 5 8.93 0.70 -10.31
C ASP A 5 9.54 0.95 -8.91
N SER A 6 8.93 1.82 -8.11
CA SER A 6 9.42 2.12 -6.76
C SER A 6 9.20 0.93 -5.81
N PHE A 7 10.02 0.88 -4.77
CA PHE A 7 9.83 -0.07 -3.68
C PHE A 7 8.47 0.15 -3.01
N VAL A 8 7.82 -0.94 -2.62
CA VAL A 8 6.52 -0.87 -1.94
C VAL A 8 6.59 -0.08 -0.64
N SER A 9 7.73 -0.14 0.05
CA SER A 9 7.99 0.62 1.27
C SER A 9 8.02 2.14 1.04
N GLU A 10 8.53 2.59 -0.11
CA GLU A 10 8.51 4.01 -0.50
C GLU A 10 7.10 4.45 -0.90
N TYR A 11 6.39 3.63 -1.67
CA TYR A 11 5.01 3.90 -2.04
C TYR A 11 4.09 4.01 -0.80
N ILE A 12 4.27 3.15 0.20
CA ILE A 12 3.55 3.23 1.48
C ILE A 12 3.83 4.57 2.19
N LYS A 13 5.08 5.05 2.19
CA LYS A 13 5.42 6.38 2.76
C LYS A 13 4.70 7.49 2.02
N ILE A 14 4.67 7.45 0.68
CA ILE A 14 3.96 8.42 -0.15
C ILE A 14 2.46 8.43 0.17
N ILE A 15 1.86 7.25 0.38
CA ILE A 15 0.44 7.13 0.73
C ILE A 15 0.15 7.72 2.11
N LYS A 16 1.00 7.46 3.11
CA LYS A 16 0.88 8.10 4.45
C LYS A 16 1.03 9.62 4.39
N LEU A 17 1.94 10.14 3.58
CA LEU A 17 2.07 11.59 3.39
C LEU A 17 0.84 12.17 2.68
N TYR A 18 0.31 11.45 1.69
CA TYR A 18 -0.90 11.84 0.98
C TYR A 18 -2.11 11.91 1.91
N THR A 19 -2.30 10.94 2.81
CA THR A 19 -3.43 10.94 3.77
C THR A 19 -3.37 12.12 4.72
N ILE A 20 -2.17 12.43 5.25
CA ILE A 20 -1.94 13.60 6.09
C ILE A 20 -2.28 14.89 5.32
N ALA A 21 -1.80 15.02 4.09
CA ALA A 21 -1.99 16.22 3.27
C ALA A 21 -3.47 16.54 2.99
N ILE A 22 -4.34 15.52 2.93
CA ILE A 22 -5.77 15.69 2.69
C ILE A 22 -6.63 15.55 3.94
N GLY A 23 -6.01 15.38 5.11
CA GLY A 23 -6.70 15.23 6.40
C GLY A 23 -7.57 13.98 6.51
N LYS A 24 -7.21 12.89 5.82
CA LYS A 24 -7.93 11.60 5.87
C LYS A 24 -7.19 10.56 6.71
N ASP A 25 -7.97 9.65 7.28
CA ASP A 25 -7.44 8.48 7.98
C ASP A 25 -7.01 7.37 7.00
N LEU A 26 -6.13 6.47 7.43
CA LEU A 26 -5.73 5.30 6.64
C LEU A 26 -6.86 4.27 6.47
N ASP A 27 -7.84 4.28 7.37
CA ASP A 27 -9.03 3.44 7.29
C ASP A 27 -10.12 4.01 6.36
N ASP A 28 -9.93 5.22 5.82
CA ASP A 28 -10.83 5.79 4.83
C ASP A 28 -10.86 4.94 3.55
N ILE A 29 -12.07 4.62 3.08
CA ILE A 29 -12.27 3.73 1.93
C ILE A 29 -11.61 4.26 0.66
N ASP A 30 -11.58 5.58 0.46
CA ASP A 30 -10.96 6.19 -0.71
C ASP A 30 -9.43 6.04 -0.65
N ILE A 31 -8.84 6.15 0.55
CA ILE A 31 -7.41 5.90 0.75
C ILE A 31 -7.08 4.44 0.43
N LYS A 32 -7.90 3.52 0.93
CA LYS A 32 -7.70 2.10 0.69
C LYS A 32 -7.80 1.75 -0.80
N VAL A 33 -8.84 2.20 -1.47
CA VAL A 33 -9.00 2.00 -2.92
C VAL A 33 -7.84 2.61 -3.68
N LYS A 34 -7.43 3.83 -3.34
CA LYS A 34 -6.30 4.51 -3.99
C LYS A 34 -4.99 3.76 -3.80
N PHE A 35 -4.74 3.24 -2.59
CA PHE A 35 -3.56 2.42 -2.33
C PHE A 35 -3.55 1.18 -3.23
N LEU A 36 -4.63 0.39 -3.19
CA LEU A 36 -4.74 -0.88 -3.91
C LEU A 36 -4.62 -0.68 -5.44
N CYS A 37 -5.36 0.26 -6.02
CA CYS A 37 -5.30 0.54 -7.45
C CYS A 37 -3.96 1.14 -7.91
N GLY A 38 -3.16 1.67 -6.98
CA GLY A 38 -1.85 2.21 -7.31
C GLY A 38 -0.70 1.23 -7.07
N LEU A 39 -0.92 0.01 -6.59
CA LEU A 39 0.14 -0.98 -6.42
C LEU A 39 0.75 -1.42 -7.76
N SER A 40 1.97 -1.95 -7.71
CA SER A 40 2.48 -2.73 -8.84
C SER A 40 1.67 -4.02 -9.02
N PRO A 41 1.57 -4.60 -10.23
CA PRO A 41 0.79 -5.81 -10.47
C PRO A 41 1.16 -6.98 -9.54
N ASP A 42 2.46 -7.14 -9.24
CA ASP A 42 2.95 -8.17 -8.34
C ASP A 42 2.45 -7.97 -6.91
N ASN A 43 2.55 -6.75 -6.37
CA ASN A 43 2.07 -6.48 -5.02
C ASN A 43 0.55 -6.48 -4.93
N GLU A 44 -0.15 -6.02 -5.97
CA GLU A 44 -1.60 -6.13 -6.07
C GLU A 44 -2.05 -7.59 -5.95
N LYS A 45 -1.41 -8.49 -6.71
CA LYS A 45 -1.68 -9.94 -6.62
C LYS A 45 -1.45 -10.47 -5.20
N ARG A 46 -0.35 -10.08 -4.55
CA ARG A 46 -0.06 -10.50 -3.17
C ARG A 46 -1.10 -10.00 -2.17
N VAL A 47 -1.59 -8.77 -2.32
CA VAL A 47 -2.66 -8.26 -1.47
C VAL A 47 -3.98 -8.98 -1.73
N ASN A 48 -4.28 -9.33 -2.98
CA ASN A 48 -5.45 -10.13 -3.32
C ASN A 48 -5.40 -11.53 -2.65
N GLU A 49 -4.23 -12.16 -2.64
CA GLU A 49 -4.00 -13.46 -1.96
C GLU A 49 -4.07 -13.33 -0.43
N PHE A 50 -3.56 -12.23 0.14
CA PHE A 50 -3.58 -11.98 1.58
C PHE A 50 -4.96 -11.57 2.11
N GLY A 51 -5.73 -10.84 1.30
CA GLY A 51 -7.11 -10.42 1.57
C GLY A 51 -7.27 -8.90 1.65
N VAL A 52 -7.84 -8.31 0.59
CA VAL A 52 -8.12 -6.86 0.48
C VAL A 52 -9.04 -6.30 1.57
N LYS A 53 -9.81 -7.14 2.27
CA LYS A 53 -10.70 -6.70 3.36
C LYS A 53 -9.96 -6.35 4.64
N LYS A 54 -8.70 -6.78 4.79
CA LYS A 54 -7.88 -6.49 5.97
C LYS A 54 -7.61 -4.99 6.16
N PRO A 55 -7.34 -4.53 7.40
CA PRO A 55 -6.90 -3.17 7.67
C PRO A 55 -5.69 -2.77 6.82
N LEU A 56 -5.62 -1.50 6.44
CA LEU A 56 -4.55 -1.02 5.56
C LEU A 56 -3.17 -1.15 6.22
N THR A 57 -3.11 -1.00 7.54
CA THR A 57 -1.91 -1.22 8.36
C THR A 57 -1.41 -2.66 8.30
N GLU A 58 -2.30 -3.67 8.39
CA GLU A 58 -1.93 -5.08 8.23
C GLU A 58 -1.37 -5.37 6.82
N ILE A 59 -1.99 -4.77 5.79
CA ILE A 59 -1.54 -4.92 4.42
C ILE A 59 -0.14 -4.31 4.23
N PHE A 60 0.13 -3.14 4.83
CA PHE A 60 1.46 -2.53 4.80
C PHE A 60 2.51 -3.42 5.44
N GLU A 61 2.24 -3.97 6.61
CA GLU A 61 3.16 -4.89 7.28
C GLU A 61 3.43 -6.14 6.44
N TYR A 62 2.39 -6.72 5.86
CA TYR A 62 2.50 -7.90 5.01
C TYR A 62 3.39 -7.61 3.79
N LEU A 63 3.15 -6.50 3.08
CA LEU A 63 3.94 -6.14 1.91
C LEU A 63 5.40 -5.83 2.26
N VAL A 64 5.67 -5.17 3.38
CA VAL A 64 7.04 -4.86 3.81
C VAL A 64 7.78 -6.13 4.27
N LYS A 65 7.14 -7.00 5.07
CA LYS A 65 7.76 -8.27 5.54
C LYS A 65 8.06 -9.23 4.39
N SER A 66 7.27 -9.14 3.34
CA SER A 66 7.34 -10.04 2.19
C SER A 66 8.16 -9.44 1.03
N SER A 67 8.55 -8.16 1.12
CA SER A 67 9.56 -7.55 0.25
C SER A 67 10.93 -8.11 0.66
N THR A 68 11.44 -9.08 -0.10
CA THR A 68 12.86 -9.42 -0.06
C THR A 68 13.60 -8.32 -0.80
N ASP A 69 13.77 -7.15 -0.18
CA ASP A 69 14.58 -6.07 -0.75
C ASP A 69 16.04 -6.58 -0.81
N PRO A 70 16.62 -6.83 -2.00
CA PRO A 70 18.05 -7.10 -2.09
C PRO A 70 18.77 -5.78 -1.82
N LYS A 71 19.75 -5.82 -0.91
CA LYS A 71 20.64 -4.70 -0.59
C LYS A 71 21.55 -4.35 -1.75
#